data_AF-A0A521X8S5-F1
#
_entry.id   AF-A0A521X8S5-F1
#
_cell.length_a   1.000
_cell.length_b   1.000
_cell.length_c   1.000
_cell.angle_alpha   90.00
_cell.angle_beta   90.00
_cell.angle_gamma   90.00
#
_symmetry.space_group_name_H-M   'P 1'
#
loop_
_entity.id
_entity.type
_entity.pdbx_description
1 polymer ?
#
loop_
_entity_poly.entity_id
_entity_poly.type
_entity_poly.pdbx_seq_one_letter_code
_entity_poly.pdbx_strand_id
1 'polypeptide(L)' 'MKLPRDITGTGLAKALAELGYHVTRQTGSHIRLTTFENGEHHITIPAHNPLKIGTLVAILTDIEAHFKLTRHELLKCLFP' A
#
# COMPACT_ATOMS: atom_id res chain seq x y z
N MET A 1 -16.67 0.07 -6.46
CA MET A 1 -16.00 -1.25 -6.44
C MET A 1 -15.81 -1.68 -4.99
N LYS A 2 -15.94 -2.96 -4.66
CA LYS A 2 -15.78 -3.45 -3.28
C LYS A 2 -14.30 -3.81 -3.08
N LEU A 3 -13.65 -3.25 -2.05
CA LEU A 3 -12.26 -3.59 -1.71
C LEU A 3 -12.16 -5.05 -1.23
N PRO A 4 -11.06 -5.77 -1.55
CA PRO A 4 -10.83 -7.09 -0.97
C PRO A 4 -10.65 -6.96 0.55
N ARG A 5 -11.31 -7.83 1.31
CA ARG A 5 -11.34 -7.75 2.78
C ARG A 5 -10.23 -8.57 3.44
N ASP A 6 -9.57 -9.45 2.68
CA ASP A 6 -8.59 -10.41 3.18
C ASP A 6 -7.15 -10.05 2.79
N ILE A 7 -6.88 -8.75 2.59
CA ILE A 7 -5.53 -8.26 2.30
C ILE A 7 -4.70 -8.24 3.58
N THR A 8 -3.56 -8.93 3.56
CA THR A 8 -2.58 -8.90 4.65
C THR A 8 -1.62 -7.72 4.50
N GLY A 9 -1.01 -7.25 5.59
CA GLY A 9 -0.04 -6.16 5.54
C GLY A 9 1.18 -6.49 4.68
N THR A 10 1.68 -7.72 4.78
CA THR A 10 2.80 -8.20 3.96
C THR A 10 2.39 -8.41 2.51
N GLY A 11 1.16 -8.86 2.25
CA GLY A 11 0.61 -8.98 0.89
C GLY A 11 0.49 -7.62 0.21
N LEU A 12 -0.02 -6.61 0.92
CA LEU A 12 -0.08 -5.24 0.42
C LEU A 12 1.33 -4.67 0.16
N ALA A 13 2.26 -4.84 1.09
CA ALA A 13 3.65 -4.41 0.93
C ALA A 13 4.31 -5.00 -0.32
N LYS A 14 4.03 -6.28 -0.63
CA LYS A 14 4.51 -6.93 -1.86
C LYS A 14 3.87 -6.35 -3.12
N ALA A 15 2.55 -6.17 -3.13
CA ALA A 15 1.83 -5.61 -4.28
C ALA A 15 2.32 -4.20 -4.62
N LEU A 16 2.71 -3.43 -3.61
CA LEU A 16 3.20 -2.06 -3.79
C LEU A 16 4.58 -1.98 -4.47
N ALA A 17 5.30 -3.10 -4.62
CA ALA A 17 6.50 -3.15 -5.44
C ALA A 17 6.21 -2.78 -6.91
N GLU A 18 4.98 -3.02 -7.41
CA GLU A 18 4.53 -2.59 -8.75
C GLU A 18 4.52 -1.06 -8.93
N LEU A 19 4.58 -0.29 -7.84
CA LEU A 19 4.68 1.18 -7.84
C LEU A 19 6.05 1.66 -7.30
N GLY A 20 7.07 0.81 -7.40
CA GLY A 20 8.44 1.14 -6.99
C GLY A 20 8.66 1.25 -5.48
N TYR A 21 7.67 0.89 -4.65
CA TYR A 21 7.88 0.86 -3.21
C TYR A 21 8.80 -0.28 -2.80
N HIS A 22 9.79 0.03 -1.98
CA HIS A 22 10.68 -0.95 -1.35
C HIS A 22 10.67 -0.77 0.16
N VAL A 23 10.85 -1.86 0.90
CA VAL A 23 10.93 -1.82 2.36
C VAL A 23 12.23 -1.13 2.77
N THR A 24 12.13 -0.02 3.50
CA THR A 24 13.30 0.73 4.01
C THR A 24 13.55 0.47 5.48
N ARG A 25 12.52 0.09 6.24
CA ARG A 25 12.65 -0.24 7.67
C ARG A 25 11.51 -1.13 8.13
N GLN A 26 11.79 -2.00 9.10
CA GLN A 26 10.75 -2.66 9.88
C GLN A 26 11.03 -2.48 11.37
N THR A 27 10.00 -2.20 12.17
CA THR A 27 10.11 -2.14 13.63
C THR A 27 8.86 -2.74 14.25
N GLY A 28 9.04 -3.85 14.98
CA GLY A 28 7.93 -4.68 15.43
C GLY A 28 7.05 -5.11 14.26
N SER A 29 5.74 -4.93 14.42
CA SER A 29 4.75 -5.25 13.38
C SER A 29 4.58 -4.16 12.32
N HIS A 30 5.36 -3.09 12.27
CA HIS A 30 5.19 -2.02 11.29
C HIS A 30 6.31 -2.05 10.24
N ILE A 31 5.91 -2.05 8.97
CA ILE A 31 6.78 -2.07 7.80
C ILE A 31 6.72 -0.69 7.15
N ARG A 32 7.86 -0.01 7.02
CA ARG A 32 7.96 1.24 6.25
C ARG A 32 8.43 0.92 4.85
N LEU A 33 7.69 1.41 3.86
CA LEU A 33 8.08 1.38 2.47
C LEU A 33 8.37 2.79 1.97
N THR A 34 9.20 2.89 0.94
CA THR A 34 9.55 4.14 0.28
C THR A 34 9.57 3.92 -1.22
N THR A 35 9.06 4.89 -1.97
CA THR A 35 9.23 4.99 -3.43
C THR A 35 9.85 6.33 -3.75
N PHE A 36 10.60 6.40 -4.85
CA PHE A 36 11.09 7.65 -5.42
C PHE A 36 10.38 7.99 -6.73
N GLU A 37 9.43 7.14 -7.16
CA GLU A 37 8.60 7.42 -8.32
C GLU A 37 7.65 8.58 -8.05
N ASN A 38 7.59 9.53 -8.98
CA ASN A 38 6.83 10.78 -8.83
C ASN A 38 7.25 11.62 -7.59
N GLY A 39 8.48 11.45 -7.11
CA GLY A 39 9.00 12.07 -5.89
C GLY A 39 9.15 11.08 -4.74
N GLU A 40 9.84 11.49 -3.68
CA GLU A 40 10.00 10.66 -2.48
C GLU A 40 8.67 10.57 -1.73
N HIS A 41 8.22 9.34 -1.48
CA HIS A 41 7.01 9.08 -0.71
C HIS A 41 7.16 7.87 0.19
N HIS A 42 6.62 7.97 1.40
CA HIS A 42 6.74 6.94 2.42
C HIS A 42 5.38 6.50 2.93
N ILE A 43 5.20 5.20 3.07
CA ILE A 43 4.00 4.60 3.66
C ILE A 43 4.41 3.63 4.76
N THR A 44 3.59 3.57 5.81
CA THR A 44 3.78 2.59 6.89
C THR A 44 2.61 1.63 6.92
N ILE A 45 2.89 0.34 6.81
CA ILE A 45 1.89 -0.72 6.77
C ILE A 45 2.06 -1.61 8.01
N PRO A 46 1.00 -1.84 8.81
CA PRO A 46 1.06 -2.85 9.86
C PRO A 46 1.00 -4.25 9.23
N ALA A 47 1.91 -5.12 9.64
CA ALA A 47 2.04 -6.53 9.24
C ALA A 47 0.95 -7.42 9.89
N HIS A 48 -0.30 -6.95 9.87
CA HIS A 48 -1.46 -7.67 10.39
C HIS A 48 -2.11 -8.53 9.30
N ASN A 49 -2.82 -9.57 9.71
CA ASN A 49 -3.59 -10.44 8.81
C ASN A 49 -5.00 -10.71 9.40
N PRO A 50 -6.08 -10.21 8.78
CA PRO A 50 -6.09 -9.22 7.69
C PRO A 50 -5.80 -7.79 8.18
N LEU A 51 -5.48 -6.89 7.26
CA LEU A 51 -5.55 -5.46 7.52
C LEU A 51 -6.99 -5.05 7.80
N LYS A 52 -7.20 -4.21 8.81
CA LYS A 52 -8.50 -3.56 9.02
C LYS A 52 -8.85 -2.74 7.79
N ILE A 53 -10.11 -2.81 7.36
CA ILE A 53 -10.57 -2.13 6.13
C ILE A 53 -10.30 -0.61 6.16
N GLY A 54 -10.47 0.04 7.31
CA GLY A 54 -10.17 1.47 7.46
C GLY A 54 -8.69 1.80 7.25
N THR A 55 -7.79 0.93 7.72
CA THR A 55 -6.34 1.05 7.50
C THR A 55 -6.00 0.87 6.03
N LEU A 56 -6.57 -0.15 5.37
CA LEU A 56 -6.38 -0.36 3.94
C LEU A 56 -6.88 0.84 3.12
N VAL A 57 -8.06 1.38 3.46
CA VAL A 57 -8.62 2.56 2.78
C VAL A 57 -7.69 3.76 2.91
N ALA A 58 -7.20 4.06 4.12
CA ALA A 58 -6.32 5.19 4.38
C ALA A 58 -5.00 5.07 3.59
N ILE A 59 -4.36 3.89 3.61
CA ILE A 59 -3.11 3.65 2.86
C ILE A 59 -3.33 3.86 1.36
N LEU A 60 -4.40 3.28 0.80
CA LEU A 60 -4.69 3.43 -0.62
C LEU A 60 -5.01 4.89 -1.00
N THR A 61 -5.72 5.63 -0.14
CA THR A 61 -6.01 7.07 -0.38
C THR A 61 -4.74 7.91 -0.42
N ASP A 62 -3.78 7.62 0.44
CA ASP A 62 -2.47 8.29 0.45
C ASP A 62 -1.70 8.03 -0.86
N ILE A 63 -1.66 6.77 -1.30
CA ILE A 63 -1.01 6.38 -2.55
C ILE A 63 -1.71 6.99 -3.78
N GLU A 64 -3.04 7.04 -3.78
CA GLU A 64 -3.83 7.69 -4.84
C GLU A 64 -3.45 9.16 -4.99
N ALA A 65 -3.31 9.87 -3.88
CA ALA A 65 -2.92 11.28 -3.89
C ALA A 65 -1.50 11.48 -4.44
N HIS A 66 -0.55 10.63 -4.04
CA HIS A 66 0.84 10.70 -4.51
C HIS A 66 0.97 10.40 -6.01
N PHE A 67 0.39 9.28 -6.47
CA PHE A 67 0.48 8.84 -7.87
C PHE A 67 -0.55 9.49 -8.80
N LYS A 68 -1.49 10.28 -8.25
CA LYS A 68 -2.63 10.88 -8.99
C LYS A 68 -3.46 9.82 -9.72
N LEU A 69 -3.67 8.67 -9.07
CA LEU A 69 -4.46 7.56 -9.60
C LEU A 69 -5.85 7.55 -8.97
N THR A 70 -6.83 7.09 -9.73
CA THR A 70 -8.12 6.71 -9.15
C THR A 70 -8.01 5.37 -8.42
N ARG A 71 -8.95 5.10 -7.50
CA ARG A 71 -9.07 3.79 -6.81
C ARG A 71 -9.09 2.61 -7.76
N HIS A 72 -9.74 2.75 -8.91
CA HIS A 72 -9.87 1.68 -9.87
C HIS A 72 -8.55 1.40 -10.58
N GLU A 73 -7.83 2.43 -10.98
CA GLU A 73 -6.50 2.30 -11.62
C GLU A 73 -5.49 1.71 -10.63
N LEU A 74 -5.46 2.22 -9.39
CA LEU A 74 -4.57 1.71 -8.36
C LEU A 74 -4.81 0.22 -8.09
N LEU A 75 -6.08 -0.21 -7.95
CA LEU A 75 -6.38 -1.61 -7.70
C LEU A 75 -6.00 -2.53 -8.87
N LYS A 76 -6.09 -2.06 -10.11
CA LYS A 76 -5.62 -2.81 -11.28
C LYS A 76 -4.10 -2.98 -11.30
N CYS A 77 -3.35 -1.98 -10.83
CA CYS A 77 -1.90 -2.09 -10.70
C CYS A 77 -1.51 -3.09 -9.61
N LEU A 78 -2.18 -3.05 -8.46
CA LEU A 78 -1.81 -3.86 -7.29
C LEU A 78 -2.33 -5.30 -7.34
N PHE A 79 -3.47 -5.53 -8.00
CA PHE A 79 -4.17 -6.82 -8.04
C PHE A 79 -4.68 -7.11 -9.47
N PRO A 80 -3.76 -7.36 -10.43
CA PRO A 80 -4.11 -7.70 -11.81
C PRO A 80 -4.87 -9.04 -11.93
#